data_AF-A0A0C2CTB9-F1
#
_entry.id   AF-A0A0C2CTB9-F1
#
_cell.length_a   1.000
_cell.length_b   1.000
_cell.length_c   1.000
_cell.angle_alpha   90.00
_cell.angle_beta   90.00
_cell.angle_gamma   90.00
#
_symmetry.space_group_name_H-M   'P 1'
#
loop_
_entity.id
_entity.type
_entity.pdbx_description
1 polymer ?
#
loop_
_entity_poly.entity_id
_entity_poly.type
_entity_poly.pdbx_seq_one_letter_code
_entity_poly.pdbx_strand_id
1 'polypeptide(L)'
;MFTRAHPFDSFDINDLNTVDAAVKELLREEMISPSSADLIVAHVLGVDHCGHKYGPNHIQMANQLRKVDEIILETANELFSDDLLVVLGDHGMTTTGDHGGDSDDETHAGLLSHTNNVSHHGLVVMTGAPGRHPESDTQ
;
A
#
# COMPACT_ATOMS: atom_id res chain seq x y z
N MET A 1 -17.11 -10.93 -7.88
CA MET A 1 -17.10 -11.36 -6.47
C MET A 1 -15.76 -12.02 -6.22
N PHE A 2 -15.05 -11.68 -5.15
CA PHE A 2 -13.79 -12.33 -4.81
C PHE A 2 -14.02 -13.79 -4.40
N THR A 3 -13.11 -14.68 -4.79
CA THR A 3 -13.17 -16.12 -4.44
C THR A 3 -12.65 -16.40 -3.04
N ARG A 4 -11.76 -15.53 -2.51
CA ARG A 4 -11.23 -15.53 -1.14
C ARG A 4 -11.20 -14.09 -0.61
N ALA A 5 -11.43 -13.91 0.69
CA ALA A 5 -11.42 -12.60 1.35
C ALA A 5 -11.02 -12.74 2.82
N HIS A 6 -10.12 -11.86 3.28
CA HIS A 6 -9.57 -11.85 4.64
C HIS A 6 -9.73 -10.44 5.24
N PRO A 7 -10.88 -10.13 5.85
CA PRO A 7 -11.11 -8.82 6.45
C PRO A 7 -10.42 -8.68 7.80
N PHE A 8 -9.91 -7.48 8.08
CA PHE A 8 -9.37 -7.07 9.36
C PHE A 8 -10.13 -5.86 9.89
N ASP A 9 -10.12 -5.64 11.21
CA ASP A 9 -10.68 -4.43 11.82
C ASP A 9 -9.78 -3.22 11.49
N SER A 10 -10.39 -2.13 11.04
CA SER A 10 -9.71 -0.92 10.59
C SER A 10 -9.96 0.30 11.48
N PHE A 11 -10.73 0.16 12.57
CA PHE A 11 -11.17 1.33 13.35
C PHE A 11 -10.18 1.76 14.45
N ASP A 12 -9.18 0.95 14.79
CA ASP A 12 -8.14 1.35 15.74
C ASP A 12 -6.99 2.10 15.03
N ILE A 13 -7.12 3.43 14.98
CA ILE A 13 -6.09 4.33 14.45
C ILE A 13 -4.74 4.24 15.22
N ASN A 14 -4.70 3.57 16.37
CA ASN A 14 -3.45 3.35 17.09
C ASN A 14 -2.70 2.12 16.61
N ASP A 15 -3.35 1.22 15.90
CA ASP A 15 -2.68 0.10 15.27
C ASP A 15 -1.99 0.56 13.98
N LEU A 16 -0.66 0.58 14.01
CA LEU A 16 0.17 0.91 12.86
C LEU A 16 0.91 -0.31 12.30
N ASN A 17 0.55 -1.54 12.71
CA ASN A 17 1.38 -2.71 12.43
C ASN A 17 0.59 -3.98 12.16
N THR A 18 -0.44 -4.30 12.94
CA THR A 18 -0.95 -5.67 12.97
C THR A 18 -1.69 -6.02 11.69
N VAL A 19 -2.46 -5.09 11.12
CA VAL A 19 -3.12 -5.26 9.82
C VAL A 19 -2.09 -5.41 8.70
N ASP A 20 -1.15 -4.47 8.56
CA ASP A 20 -0.14 -4.50 7.49
C ASP A 20 0.74 -5.76 7.55
N ALA A 21 1.10 -6.21 8.75
CA ALA A 21 1.83 -7.46 8.93
C ALA A 21 1.02 -8.67 8.48
N ALA A 22 -0.27 -8.73 8.83
CA ALA A 22 -1.15 -9.82 8.39
C ALA A 22 -1.36 -9.81 6.87
N VAL A 23 -1.51 -8.63 6.27
CA VAL A 23 -1.63 -8.46 4.81
C VAL A 23 -0.36 -8.94 4.10
N LYS A 24 0.82 -8.59 4.61
CA LYS A 24 2.11 -9.06 4.08
C LYS A 24 2.20 -10.59 4.06
N GLU A 25 1.83 -11.24 5.16
CA GLU A 25 1.87 -12.70 5.26
C GLU A 25 0.87 -13.37 4.30
N LEU A 26 -0.38 -12.90 4.28
CA LEU A 26 -1.43 -13.45 3.41
C LEU A 26 -1.14 -13.22 1.92
N LEU A 27 -0.60 -12.05 1.55
CA LEU A 27 -0.21 -11.77 0.18
C LEU A 27 0.82 -12.79 -0.30
N ARG A 28 1.83 -13.08 0.52
CA ARG A 28 2.84 -14.09 0.21
C ARG A 28 2.25 -15.47 0.02
N GLU A 29 1.33 -15.88 0.91
CA GLU A 29 0.64 -17.18 0.80
C GLU A 29 -0.20 -17.30 -0.48
N GLU A 30 -0.90 -16.23 -0.85
CA GLU A 30 -1.74 -16.19 -2.07
C GLU A 30 -0.88 -16.24 -3.34
N MET A 31 0.27 -15.56 -3.37
CA MET A 31 1.17 -15.55 -4.52
C MET A 31 1.80 -16.91 -4.82
N ILE A 32 2.17 -17.68 -3.78
CA ILE A 32 2.78 -19.00 -3.96
C ILE A 32 1.76 -20.15 -4.02
N SER A 33 0.46 -19.82 -3.95
CA SER A 33 -0.62 -20.80 -3.95
C SER A 33 -0.65 -21.59 -5.26
N PRO A 34 -0.78 -22.94 -5.23
CA PRO A 34 -0.94 -23.75 -6.44
C PRO A 34 -2.22 -23.43 -7.25
N SER A 35 -3.19 -22.76 -6.60
CA SER A 35 -4.38 -22.19 -7.21
C SER A 35 -4.28 -20.65 -7.18
N SER A 36 -3.25 -20.12 -7.83
CA SER A 36 -2.98 -18.69 -7.89
C SER A 36 -4.21 -17.93 -8.41
N ALA A 37 -4.49 -16.79 -7.78
CA ALA A 37 -5.59 -15.93 -8.18
C ALA A 37 -5.18 -15.09 -9.41
N ASP A 38 -6.11 -14.87 -10.34
CA ASP A 38 -5.89 -13.95 -11.46
C ASP A 38 -5.83 -12.46 -11.01
N LEU A 39 -6.31 -12.16 -9.80
CA LEU A 39 -6.33 -10.83 -9.19
C LEU A 39 -6.17 -10.98 -7.68
N ILE A 40 -5.19 -10.28 -7.12
CA ILE A 40 -4.99 -10.15 -5.68
C ILE A 40 -5.09 -8.67 -5.31
N VAL A 41 -5.84 -8.35 -4.27
CA VAL A 41 -5.90 -6.99 -3.71
C VAL A 41 -5.40 -7.05 -2.27
N ALA A 42 -4.32 -6.34 -1.98
CA ALA A 42 -3.72 -6.22 -0.66
C ALA A 42 -3.88 -4.78 -0.16
N HIS A 43 -4.71 -4.57 0.85
CA HIS A 43 -5.02 -3.24 1.37
C HIS A 43 -4.32 -3.04 2.72
N VAL A 44 -3.41 -2.07 2.79
CA VAL A 44 -2.65 -1.72 4.01
C VAL A 44 -3.20 -0.44 4.63
N LEU A 45 -3.13 -0.32 5.95
CA LEU A 45 -3.73 0.77 6.73
C LEU A 45 -2.71 1.57 7.55
N GLY A 46 -1.54 1.01 7.83
CA GLY A 46 -0.59 1.61 8.78
C GLY A 46 -0.16 3.03 8.39
N VAL A 47 -0.16 3.35 7.10
CA VAL A 47 0.21 4.68 6.61
C VAL A 47 -0.89 5.71 6.83
N ASP A 48 -2.15 5.36 6.54
CA ASP A 48 -3.33 6.17 6.83
C ASP A 48 -3.45 6.48 8.33
N HIS A 49 -3.42 5.43 9.15
CA HIS A 49 -3.47 5.55 10.61
C HIS A 49 -2.32 6.40 11.16
N CYS A 50 -1.12 6.28 10.58
CA CYS A 50 0.02 7.12 10.96
C CYS A 50 -0.19 8.59 10.58
N GLY A 51 -0.81 8.85 9.43
CA GLY A 51 -1.22 10.18 8.98
C GLY A 51 -2.13 10.85 9.99
N HIS A 52 -3.24 10.21 10.35
CA HIS A 52 -4.16 10.71 11.37
C HIS A 52 -3.52 10.91 12.75
N LYS A 53 -2.64 9.99 13.17
CA LYS A 53 -2.07 10.00 14.52
C LYS A 53 -0.92 10.98 14.69
N TYR A 54 -0.06 11.11 13.69
CA TYR A 54 1.20 11.85 13.79
C TYR A 54 1.37 12.93 12.72
N GLY A 55 0.61 12.88 11.63
CA GLY A 55 0.79 13.71 10.44
C GLY A 55 1.83 13.14 9.45
N PRO A 56 1.76 13.54 8.18
CA PRO A 56 2.61 13.01 7.11
C PRO A 56 4.11 13.33 7.27
N ASN A 57 4.44 14.42 7.97
CA ASN A 57 5.85 14.86 8.11
C ASN A 57 6.56 14.29 9.35
N HIS A 58 5.90 13.40 10.09
CA HIS A 58 6.48 12.81 11.30
C HIS A 58 7.40 11.62 10.98
N ILE A 59 8.44 11.37 11.79
CA ILE A 59 9.39 10.27 11.58
C ILE A 59 8.73 8.88 11.51
N GLN A 60 7.58 8.72 12.18
CA GLN A 60 6.81 7.48 12.12
C GLN A 60 6.21 7.23 10.74
N MET A 61 5.88 8.27 9.97
CA MET A 61 5.40 8.14 8.59
C MET A 61 6.48 7.47 7.72
N ALA A 62 7.72 7.93 7.84
CA ALA A 62 8.85 7.30 7.13
C ALA A 62 9.06 5.83 7.54
N ASN A 63 8.76 5.46 8.80
CA ASN A 63 8.83 4.06 9.23
C ASN A 63 7.72 3.22 8.61
N GLN A 64 6.50 3.75 8.44
CA GLN A 64 5.40 3.03 7.80
C GLN A 64 5.63 2.88 6.29
N LEU A 65 6.07 3.94 5.62
CA LEU A 65 6.42 3.88 4.20
C LEU A 65 7.49 2.82 3.92
N ARG A 66 8.52 2.69 4.77
CA ARG A 66 9.52 1.61 4.61
C ARG A 66 8.93 0.21 4.70
N LYS A 67 7.89 -0.02 5.52
CA LYS A 67 7.22 -1.33 5.56
C LYS A 67 6.43 -1.59 4.29
N VAL A 68 5.76 -0.56 3.76
CA VAL A 68 5.09 -0.68 2.46
C VAL A 68 6.12 -0.95 1.36
N ASP A 69 7.26 -0.26 1.35
CA ASP A 69 8.37 -0.52 0.42
C ASP A 69 8.87 -1.97 0.52
N GLU A 70 9.01 -2.53 1.71
CA GLU A 70 9.36 -3.94 1.90
C GLU A 70 8.32 -4.88 1.28
N ILE A 71 7.02 -4.62 1.48
CA ILE A 71 5.95 -5.44 0.87
C ILE A 71 6.01 -5.32 -0.66
N ILE A 72 6.20 -4.11 -1.19
CA ILE A 72 6.33 -3.86 -2.64
C ILE A 72 7.51 -4.65 -3.21
N LEU A 73 8.68 -4.56 -2.58
CA LEU A 73 9.90 -5.21 -3.05
C LEU A 73 9.80 -6.73 -2.97
N GLU A 74 9.28 -7.29 -1.88
CA GLU A 74 9.03 -8.73 -1.77
C GLU A 74 8.05 -9.20 -2.85
N THR A 75 6.94 -8.48 -3.04
CA THR A 75 5.94 -8.80 -4.08
C THR A 75 6.54 -8.73 -5.48
N ALA A 76 7.29 -7.66 -5.79
CA ALA A 76 7.90 -7.47 -7.10
C ALA A 76 8.90 -8.58 -7.46
N ASN A 77 9.63 -9.10 -6.47
CA ASN A 77 10.60 -10.18 -6.67
C ASN A 77 9.96 -11.55 -6.91
N GLU A 78 8.72 -11.76 -6.46
CA GLU A 78 7.98 -13.02 -6.60
C GLU A 78 7.06 -13.03 -7.84
N LEU A 79 6.98 -11.93 -8.60
CA LEU A 79 6.17 -11.86 -9.82
C LEU A 79 6.67 -12.81 -10.91
N PHE A 80 5.75 -13.56 -11.52
CA PHE A 80 6.02 -14.28 -12.76
C PHE A 80 6.17 -13.29 -13.93
N SER A 81 6.68 -13.79 -15.06
CA SER A 81 6.97 -12.94 -16.23
C SER A 81 5.73 -12.23 -16.79
N ASP A 82 4.56 -12.81 -16.59
CA ASP A 82 3.27 -12.34 -17.06
C ASP A 82 2.42 -11.69 -15.95
N ASP A 83 3.01 -11.36 -14.81
CA ASP A 83 2.30 -10.61 -13.76
C ASP A 83 2.50 -9.10 -13.90
N LEU A 84 1.54 -8.34 -13.37
CA LEU A 84 1.60 -6.89 -13.19
C LEU A 84 1.36 -6.53 -11.72
N LEU A 85 2.30 -5.80 -11.13
CA LEU A 85 2.12 -5.14 -9.85
C LEU A 85 1.69 -3.70 -10.07
N VAL A 86 0.58 -3.31 -9.45
CA VAL A 86 0.13 -1.92 -9.37
C VAL A 86 0.03 -1.53 -7.89
N VAL A 87 0.75 -0.49 -7.52
CA VAL A 87 0.67 0.13 -6.20
C VAL A 87 0.05 1.49 -6.40
N LEU A 88 -1.02 1.79 -5.65
CA LEU A 88 -1.65 3.10 -5.70
C LEU A 88 -2.06 3.57 -4.31
N GLY A 89 -1.92 4.87 -4.06
CA GLY A 89 -2.67 5.52 -2.99
C GLY A 89 -4.10 5.75 -3.46
N ASP A 90 -5.06 5.57 -2.57
CA ASP A 90 -6.46 5.94 -2.78
C ASP A 90 -6.72 7.42 -2.47
N HIS A 91 -5.92 8.02 -1.57
CA HIS A 91 -5.92 9.45 -1.29
C HIS A 91 -4.53 9.98 -0.91
N GLY A 92 -4.39 11.31 -0.93
CA GLY A 92 -3.32 12.03 -0.23
C GLY A 92 -3.77 12.43 1.18
N MET A 93 -3.08 13.35 1.84
CA MET A 93 -3.53 13.89 3.13
C MET A 93 -2.97 15.28 3.39
N THR A 94 -3.72 16.09 4.12
CA THR A 94 -3.26 17.39 4.60
C THR A 94 -2.08 17.25 5.58
N THR A 95 -1.39 18.36 5.85
CA THR A 95 -0.30 18.40 6.85
C THR A 95 -0.73 18.01 8.27
N THR A 96 -2.02 18.05 8.58
CA THR A 96 -2.59 17.60 9.86
C THR A 96 -3.15 16.18 9.81
N GLY A 97 -3.01 15.48 8.68
CA GLY A 97 -3.45 14.10 8.51
C GLY A 97 -4.94 13.93 8.20
N ASP A 98 -5.62 14.97 7.71
CA ASP A 98 -7.01 14.89 7.22
C ASP A 98 -7.04 14.55 5.73
N HIS A 99 -8.14 13.94 5.25
CA HIS A 99 -8.31 13.50 3.86
C HIS A 99 -9.79 13.31 3.47
N GLY A 100 -10.58 14.38 3.61
CA GLY A 100 -11.94 14.50 3.10
C GLY A 100 -12.03 14.78 1.60
N GLY A 101 -10.91 15.16 0.96
CA GLY A 101 -10.81 15.33 -0.49
C GLY A 101 -11.06 16.76 -0.99
N ASP A 102 -11.00 17.75 -0.10
CA ASP A 102 -11.30 19.16 -0.42
C ASP A 102 -10.08 19.92 -0.98
N SER A 103 -8.87 19.41 -0.76
CA SER A 103 -7.63 20.03 -1.19
C SER A 103 -6.82 19.18 -2.17
N ASP A 104 -5.90 19.85 -2.87
CA ASP A 104 -4.91 19.20 -3.72
C ASP A 104 -4.09 18.16 -2.93
N ASP A 105 -3.68 18.48 -1.69
CA ASP A 105 -2.91 17.55 -0.85
C ASP A 105 -3.68 16.26 -0.54
N GLU A 106 -5.01 16.31 -0.47
CA GLU A 106 -5.87 15.16 -0.18
C GLU A 106 -6.21 14.33 -1.44
N THR A 107 -6.12 14.94 -2.62
CA THR A 107 -6.48 14.29 -3.89
C THR A 107 -5.26 13.81 -4.70
N HIS A 108 -4.06 14.28 -4.37
CA HIS A 108 -2.82 13.76 -4.95
C HIS A 108 -2.37 12.48 -4.26
N ALA A 109 -2.46 11.36 -4.97
CA ALA A 109 -2.00 10.06 -4.53
C ALA A 109 -0.93 9.47 -5.47
N GLY A 110 -0.05 8.63 -4.93
CA GLY A 110 1.00 7.96 -5.71
C GLY A 110 0.45 6.82 -6.58
N LEU A 111 1.10 6.56 -7.71
CA LEU A 111 0.86 5.40 -8.56
C LEU A 111 2.20 4.84 -9.05
N LEU A 112 2.39 3.53 -8.91
CA LEU A 112 3.51 2.77 -9.44
C LEU A 112 2.97 1.54 -10.15
N SER A 113 3.49 1.25 -11.34
CA SER A 113 3.25 -0.02 -12.04
C SER A 113 4.58 -0.68 -12.37
N HIS A 114 4.73 -1.95 -12.03
CA HIS A 114 5.93 -2.75 -12.28
C HIS A 114 5.57 -4.10 -12.89
N THR A 115 6.40 -4.57 -13.81
CA THR A 115 6.29 -5.90 -14.39
C THR A 115 7.63 -6.40 -14.90
N ASN A 116 7.78 -7.72 -14.98
CA ASN A 116 8.96 -8.40 -15.49
C ASN A 116 8.92 -8.62 -17.04
N ASN A 117 7.81 -8.33 -17.72
CA ASN A 117 7.67 -8.39 -19.19
C ASN A 117 6.58 -7.41 -19.69
N VAL A 118 6.06 -7.51 -20.92
CA VAL A 118 5.05 -6.56 -21.48
C VAL A 118 3.67 -7.20 -21.76
N SER A 119 3.45 -8.46 -21.35
CA SER A 119 2.21 -9.23 -21.59
C SER A 119 1.70 -9.77 -20.26
N HIS A 120 0.42 -9.57 -19.87
CA HIS A 120 -0.01 -9.82 -18.49
C HIS A 120 -1.33 -10.59 -18.29
N HIS A 121 -1.33 -11.50 -17.30
CA HIS A 121 -2.46 -12.26 -16.77
C HIS A 121 -2.43 -12.29 -15.23
N GLY A 122 -2.30 -11.14 -14.57
CA GLY A 122 -2.32 -11.07 -13.12
C GLY A 122 -2.18 -9.63 -12.65
N LEU A 123 -3.05 -9.18 -11.74
CA LEU A 123 -2.97 -7.84 -11.15
C LEU A 123 -2.86 -7.97 -9.63
N VAL A 124 -1.76 -7.47 -9.05
CA VAL A 124 -1.66 -7.24 -7.60
C VAL A 124 -1.88 -5.77 -7.36
N VAL A 125 -2.94 -5.42 -6.64
CA VAL A 125 -3.26 -4.04 -6.25
C VAL A 125 -2.91 -3.85 -4.80
N MET A 126 -1.87 -3.06 -4.51
CA MET A 126 -1.61 -2.57 -3.16
C MET A 126 -2.17 -1.19 -2.97
N THR A 127 -3.03 -1.02 -1.96
CA THR A 127 -3.62 0.28 -1.64
C THR A 127 -3.32 0.68 -0.20
N GLY A 128 -2.85 1.90 -0.03
CA GLY A 128 -2.69 2.56 1.27
C GLY A 128 -2.23 3.99 1.05
N ALA A 129 -2.91 4.96 1.64
CA ALA A 129 -2.59 6.38 1.44
C ALA A 129 -1.28 6.77 2.14
N PRO A 130 -0.30 7.34 1.42
CA PRO A 130 -0.21 8.81 1.29
C PRO A 130 0.51 9.27 -0.01
N GLY A 131 0.77 10.58 -0.17
CA GLY A 131 1.65 11.07 -1.26
C GLY A 131 2.36 12.41 -1.05
N ARG A 132 3.67 12.40 -0.76
CA ARG A 132 4.71 13.16 -1.49
C ARG A 132 6.10 12.57 -1.23
N HIS A 133 6.88 12.42 -2.30
CA HIS A 133 8.30 12.05 -2.27
C HIS A 133 9.09 13.13 -1.49
N PRO A 134 10.10 12.81 -0.67
CA PRO A 134 10.95 13.83 -0.08
C PRO A 134 11.75 14.49 -1.21
N GLU A 135 11.43 15.74 -1.53
CA GLU A 135 12.45 16.65 -2.04
C GLU A 135 13.36 16.98 -0.86
N SER A 136 14.66 16.90 -1.10
CA SER A 136 15.70 17.24 -0.16
C SER A 136 15.68 18.73 0.14
N ASP A 137 14.91 19.16 1.12
CA ASP A 137 15.03 20.51 1.66
C ASP A 137 16.12 20.51 2.73
N THR A 138 17.36 20.69 2.25
CA THR A 138 18.38 21.40 3.02
C THR A 138 17.88 22.82 3.29
N GLN A 139 17.51 23.11 4.54
CA GLN A 139 17.79 24.37 5.23
C GLN A 139 18.12 24.10 6.69
#